data_AF-A0A1G7TC17-F1
#
_entry.id   AF-A0A1G7TC17-F1
#
_cell.length_a   1.000
_cell.length_b   1.000
_cell.length_c   1.000
_cell.angle_alpha   90.00
_cell.angle_beta   90.00
_cell.angle_gamma   90.00
#
_symmetry.space_group_name_H-M   'P 1'
#
loop_
_entity.id
_entity.type
_entity.pdbx_description
1 polymer ?
#
loop_
_entity_poly.entity_id
_entity_poly.type
_entity_poly.pdbx_seq_one_letter_code
_entity_poly.pdbx_strand_id
1 'polypeptide(L)'
;MTTTLTAPAPVASLDAALLPGPTALHHRIEDRLVTAAEHPASLVVIGLLRKDTGWPLSSGALTTVTALLAGALRGEDWLAREDHTEFGVLVEGTPAAADTVAARMAGVVTGAVTGLIACAGVATLEPGLTAHEVERRAVLCLDAARHRGANAVVHYAGTR
;
A
#
# COMPACT_ATOMS: atom_id res chain seq x y z
N MET A 1 -44.82 11.58 14.19
CA MET A 1 -43.75 11.65 13.17
C MET A 1 -42.58 10.86 13.72
N THR A 2 -42.38 9.64 13.25
CA THR A 2 -41.35 8.72 13.76
C THR A 2 -40.24 8.65 12.74
N THR A 3 -39.09 9.25 13.05
CA THR A 3 -37.89 9.20 12.21
C THR A 3 -37.17 7.88 12.45
N THR A 4 -37.17 7.01 11.45
CA THR A 4 -36.40 5.77 11.47
C THR A 4 -34.93 6.10 11.20
N LEU A 5 -34.06 5.83 12.17
CA LEU A 5 -32.61 5.98 12.04
C LEU A 5 -32.07 4.79 11.23
N THR A 6 -31.65 5.01 9.99
CA THR A 6 -30.97 3.99 9.18
C THR A 6 -29.57 3.74 9.76
N ALA A 7 -29.34 2.51 10.24
CA ALA A 7 -28.02 2.07 10.66
C ALA A 7 -27.07 1.96 9.45
N PRO A 8 -25.78 2.32 9.58
CA PRO A 8 -24.81 2.15 8.51
C PRO A 8 -24.65 0.67 8.17
N ALA A 9 -24.53 0.36 6.87
CA ALA A 9 -24.29 -1.00 6.38
C ALA A 9 -23.01 -1.59 7.01
N PRO A 10 -22.98 -2.90 7.30
CA PRO A 10 -21.77 -3.54 7.80
C PRO A 10 -20.66 -3.38 6.75
N VAL A 11 -19.59 -2.68 7.13
CA VAL A 11 -18.34 -2.69 6.37
C VAL A 11 -17.85 -4.14 6.35
N ALA A 12 -17.73 -4.73 5.17
CA ALA A 12 -17.19 -6.07 5.01
C ALA A 12 -15.81 -6.12 5.68
N SER A 13 -15.71 -6.90 6.74
CA SER A 13 -14.46 -7.08 7.47
C SER A 13 -13.53 -7.89 6.58
N LEU A 14 -12.65 -7.20 5.85
CA LEU A 14 -11.59 -7.86 5.08
C LEU A 14 -10.64 -8.52 6.06
N ASP A 15 -10.69 -9.84 6.13
CA ASP A 15 -9.66 -10.60 6.82
C ASP A 15 -8.35 -10.42 6.05
N ALA A 16 -7.35 -9.82 6.69
CA ALA A 16 -6.03 -9.60 6.10
C ALA A 16 -5.31 -10.90 5.74
N ALA A 17 -5.78 -12.05 6.24
CA ALA A 17 -5.34 -13.38 5.81
C ALA A 17 -5.79 -13.74 4.39
N LEU A 18 -6.79 -13.03 3.83
CA LEU A 18 -7.35 -13.29 2.50
C LEU A 18 -6.76 -12.39 1.41
N LEU A 19 -5.88 -11.44 1.75
CA LEU A 19 -5.20 -10.65 0.73
C LEU A 19 -4.27 -11.56 -0.10
N PRO A 20 -4.15 -11.31 -1.42
CA PRO A 20 -3.13 -11.95 -2.23
C PRO A 20 -1.74 -11.78 -1.60
N GLY A 21 -0.94 -12.83 -1.61
CA GLY A 21 0.42 -12.82 -1.05
C GLY A 21 1.50 -12.37 -2.04
N PRO A 22 2.80 -12.44 -1.66
CA PRO A 22 3.92 -11.93 -2.45
C PRO A 22 4.03 -12.51 -3.86
N THR A 23 3.78 -13.82 -4.01
CA THR A 23 3.78 -14.47 -5.33
C THR A 23 2.74 -13.89 -6.27
N ALA A 24 1.53 -13.60 -5.75
CA ALA A 24 0.48 -12.99 -6.55
C ALA A 24 0.78 -11.52 -6.88
N LEU A 25 1.41 -10.79 -5.95
CA LEU A 25 1.91 -9.45 -6.21
C LEU A 25 2.94 -9.46 -7.34
N HIS A 26 3.90 -10.39 -7.30
CA HIS A 26 4.94 -10.51 -8.33
C HIS A 26 4.35 -10.76 -9.72
N HIS A 27 3.44 -11.73 -9.84
CA HIS A 27 2.73 -11.99 -11.09
C HIS A 27 1.93 -10.78 -11.57
N ARG A 28 1.27 -10.06 -10.65
CA ARG A 28 0.52 -8.85 -11.02
C ARG A 28 1.44 -7.74 -11.52
N ILE A 29 2.65 -7.59 -10.95
CA ILE A 29 3.66 -6.66 -11.44
C ILE A 29 4.14 -7.07 -12.83
N GLU A 30 4.41 -8.36 -13.05
CA GLU A 30 4.81 -8.91 -14.37
C GLU A 30 3.76 -8.59 -15.44
N ASP A 31 2.49 -8.85 -15.16
CA ASP A 31 1.38 -8.54 -16.08
C ASP A 31 1.33 -7.05 -16.45
N ARG A 32 1.57 -6.16 -15.47
CA ARG A 32 1.57 -4.71 -15.70
C ARG A 32 2.80 -4.23 -16.45
N LEU A 33 3.96 -4.83 -16.23
CA LEU A 33 5.19 -4.49 -16.94
C LEU A 33 5.08 -4.71 -18.45
N VAL A 34 4.26 -5.68 -18.90
CA VAL A 34 3.99 -5.92 -20.33
C VAL A 34 3.40 -4.67 -21.02
N THR A 35 2.63 -3.87 -20.29
CA THR A 35 1.89 -2.71 -20.85
C THR A 35 2.35 -1.36 -20.32
N ALA A 36 3.43 -1.32 -19.52
CA ALA A 36 3.88 -0.13 -18.79
C ALA A 36 4.22 1.09 -19.66
N ALA A 37 4.58 0.88 -20.94
CA ALA A 37 4.85 1.97 -21.88
C ALA A 37 3.59 2.74 -22.28
N GLU A 38 2.44 2.05 -22.35
CA GLU A 38 1.16 2.61 -22.79
C GLU A 38 0.25 2.93 -21.60
N HIS A 39 0.37 2.14 -20.53
CA HIS A 39 -0.43 2.22 -19.32
C HIS A 39 0.50 2.38 -18.12
N PRO A 40 0.89 3.63 -17.78
CA PRO A 40 1.77 3.90 -16.65
C PRO A 40 1.19 3.34 -15.35
N ALA A 41 2.05 2.78 -14.51
CA ALA A 41 1.70 2.31 -13.18
C ALA A 41 2.91 2.39 -12.25
N SER A 42 2.65 2.35 -10.94
CA SER A 42 3.68 2.30 -9.91
C SER A 42 3.34 1.25 -8.87
N LEU A 43 4.36 0.61 -8.32
CA LEU A 43 4.26 -0.13 -7.07
C LEU A 43 4.48 0.85 -5.91
N VAL A 44 3.51 0.88 -5.00
CA VAL A 44 3.59 1.55 -3.71
C VAL A 44 3.65 0.47 -2.64
N VAL A 45 4.72 0.47 -1.83
CA VAL A 45 4.81 -0.41 -0.66
C VAL A 45 4.55 0.42 0.59
N ILE A 46 3.46 0.11 1.30
CA ILE A 46 3.09 0.76 2.56
C ILE A 46 3.69 -0.05 3.71
N GLY A 47 4.60 0.56 4.45
CA GLY A 47 5.21 -0.04 5.65
C GLY A 47 4.59 0.50 6.92
N LEU A 48 4.21 -0.41 7.80
CA LEU A 48 3.73 -0.09 9.14
C LEU A 48 4.89 0.07 10.12
N LEU A 49 4.76 1.01 11.03
CA LEU A 49 5.75 1.34 12.06
C LEU A 49 5.05 1.45 13.41
N ARG A 50 5.63 0.85 14.44
CA ARG A 50 5.13 0.88 15.82
C ARG A 50 6.20 1.39 16.77
N LYS A 51 5.79 2.26 17.70
CA LYS A 51 6.69 2.77 18.76
C LYS A 51 6.97 1.75 19.85
N ASP A 52 6.02 0.84 20.11
CA ASP A 52 6.04 -0.08 21.25
C ASP A 52 6.66 -1.46 20.93
N THR A 53 7.22 -1.65 19.74
CA THR A 53 7.85 -2.91 19.26
C THR A 53 6.97 -4.18 19.32
N GLY A 54 5.69 -4.05 19.66
CA GLY A 54 4.78 -5.17 19.94
C GLY A 54 4.29 -5.92 18.71
N TRP A 55 5.19 -6.50 17.93
CA TRP A 55 4.87 -7.34 16.78
C TRP A 55 4.64 -8.81 17.19
N PRO A 56 3.76 -9.56 16.49
CA PRO A 56 2.90 -9.14 15.38
C PRO A 56 1.76 -8.21 15.81
N LEU A 57 1.14 -7.50 14.86
CA LEU A 57 -0.10 -6.75 15.12
C LEU A 57 -1.21 -7.69 15.61
N SER A 58 -2.08 -7.18 16.48
CA SER A 58 -3.31 -7.89 16.81
C SER A 58 -4.18 -8.04 15.57
N SER A 59 -4.97 -9.11 15.49
CA SER A 59 -5.88 -9.37 14.37
C SER A 59 -6.81 -8.19 14.12
N GLY A 60 -7.37 -7.58 15.17
CA GLY A 60 -8.24 -6.41 15.04
C GLY A 60 -7.53 -5.17 14.47
N ALA A 61 -6.29 -4.90 14.87
CA ALA A 61 -5.51 -3.80 14.32
C ALA A 61 -5.20 -4.03 12.84
N LEU A 62 -4.81 -5.25 12.49
CA LEU A 62 -4.51 -5.65 11.13
C LEU A 62 -5.77 -5.60 10.22
N THR A 63 -6.91 -6.10 10.67
CA THR A 63 -8.20 -5.97 9.97
C THR A 63 -8.56 -4.50 9.74
N THR A 64 -8.35 -3.65 10.74
CA THR A 64 -8.59 -2.20 10.63
C THR A 64 -7.71 -1.57 9.55
N VAL A 65 -6.40 -1.86 9.56
CA VAL A 65 -5.47 -1.36 8.55
C VAL A 65 -5.86 -1.82 7.15
N THR A 66 -6.14 -3.11 6.97
CA THR A 66 -6.54 -3.67 5.68
C THR A 66 -7.81 -3.01 5.15
N ALA A 67 -8.82 -2.79 6.00
CA ALA A 67 -10.05 -2.12 5.62
C ALA A 67 -9.81 -0.66 5.19
N LEU A 68 -8.92 0.07 5.89
CA LEU A 68 -8.55 1.44 5.54
C LEU A 68 -7.82 1.52 4.21
N LEU A 69 -6.85 0.63 3.98
CA LEU A 69 -6.11 0.57 2.72
C LEU A 69 -7.04 0.21 1.56
N ALA A 70 -7.87 -0.82 1.73
CA ALA A 70 -8.84 -1.22 0.70
C ALA A 70 -9.85 -0.10 0.39
N GLY A 71 -10.35 0.60 1.40
CA GLY A 71 -11.24 1.75 1.22
C GLY A 71 -10.57 2.98 0.57
N ALA A 72 -9.24 3.03 0.58
CA ALA A 72 -8.47 4.09 -0.06
C ALA A 72 -8.12 3.80 -1.53
N LEU A 73 -8.35 2.58 -2.03
CA LEU A 73 -8.16 2.20 -3.44
C LEU A 73 -9.19 2.86 -4.34
N ARG A 74 -8.83 3.10 -5.61
CA ARG A 74 -9.76 3.61 -6.63
C ARG A 74 -9.59 2.85 -7.94
N GLY A 75 -10.67 2.73 -8.70
CA GLY A 75 -10.63 2.12 -10.03
C GLY A 75 -10.01 0.73 -10.00
N GLU A 76 -8.95 0.55 -10.78
CA GLU A 76 -8.22 -0.72 -10.95
C GLU A 76 -7.00 -0.86 -10.01
N ASP A 77 -6.85 0.05 -9.02
CA ASP A 77 -5.83 -0.06 -7.98
C ASP A 77 -5.97 -1.42 -7.27
N TRP A 78 -4.84 -2.08 -7.05
CA TRP A 78 -4.83 -3.45 -6.58
C TRP A 78 -3.94 -3.61 -5.35
N LEU A 79 -4.48 -4.25 -4.30
CA LEU A 79 -3.85 -4.40 -2.99
C LEU A 79 -3.48 -5.86 -2.74
N ALA A 80 -2.26 -6.06 -2.27
CA ALA A 80 -1.72 -7.32 -1.79
C ALA A 80 -1.04 -7.14 -0.44
N ARG A 81 -0.85 -8.26 0.24
CA ARG A 81 0.01 -8.35 1.41
C ARG A 81 1.38 -8.83 0.99
N GLU A 82 2.39 -8.00 1.24
CA GLU A 82 3.77 -8.28 0.88
C GLU A 82 4.50 -8.94 2.07
N ASP A 83 4.29 -8.44 3.29
CA ASP A 83 4.85 -9.05 4.49
C ASP A 83 3.95 -8.84 5.73
N HIS A 84 4.44 -9.24 6.90
CA HIS A 84 3.77 -9.08 8.19
C HIS A 84 3.49 -7.60 8.52
N THR A 85 4.32 -6.68 8.01
CA THR A 85 4.22 -5.23 8.25
C THR A 85 4.04 -4.40 6.99
N GLU A 86 3.92 -5.04 5.82
CA GLU A 86 4.02 -4.37 4.52
C GLU A 86 2.88 -4.78 3.58
N PHE A 87 2.37 -3.79 2.84
CA PHE A 87 1.31 -3.95 1.85
C PHE A 87 1.77 -3.42 0.51
N GLY A 88 1.65 -4.24 -0.53
CA GLY A 88 1.91 -3.84 -1.90
C GLY A 88 0.64 -3.30 -2.54
N VAL A 89 0.74 -2.12 -3.17
CA VAL A 89 -0.35 -1.50 -3.92
C VAL A 89 0.15 -1.18 -5.32
N LEU A 90 -0.49 -1.76 -6.33
CA LEU A 90 -0.31 -1.33 -7.71
C LEU A 90 -1.29 -0.22 -8.02
N VAL A 91 -0.75 0.95 -8.37
CA VAL A 91 -1.49 2.17 -8.67
C VAL A 91 -1.35 2.48 -10.15
N GLU A 92 -2.47 2.66 -10.85
CA GLU A 92 -2.46 3.09 -12.25
C GLU A 92 -2.27 4.61 -12.37
N GLY A 93 -1.62 5.03 -13.45
CA GLY A 93 -1.43 6.42 -13.83
C GLY A 93 -0.02 6.92 -13.59
N THR A 94 0.11 8.24 -13.58
CA THR A 94 1.43 8.91 -13.56
C THR A 94 2.17 8.70 -12.23
N PRO A 95 3.51 8.78 -12.22
CA PRO A 95 4.32 8.72 -10.99
C PRO A 95 3.85 9.70 -9.90
N ALA A 96 3.44 10.92 -10.26
CA ALA A 96 2.92 11.92 -9.31
C ALA A 96 1.55 11.54 -8.72
N ALA A 97 0.73 10.81 -9.48
CA ALA A 97 -0.53 10.27 -8.98
C ALA A 97 -0.25 9.16 -7.95
N ALA A 98 0.75 8.31 -8.21
CA ALA A 98 1.17 7.29 -7.26
C ALA A 98 1.67 7.91 -5.94
N ASP A 99 2.46 8.98 -5.98
CA ASP A 99 2.88 9.70 -4.76
C ASP A 99 1.69 10.24 -3.96
N THR A 100 0.68 10.76 -4.65
CA THR A 100 -0.57 11.24 -4.02
C THR A 100 -1.35 10.10 -3.36
N VAL A 101 -1.42 8.94 -4.02
CA VAL A 101 -2.06 7.74 -3.47
C VAL A 101 -1.28 7.21 -2.26
N ALA A 102 0.04 7.15 -2.35
CA ALA A 102 0.92 6.73 -1.28
C ALA A 102 0.76 7.61 -0.02
N ALA A 103 0.77 8.95 -0.21
CA ALA A 103 0.57 9.90 0.87
C ALA A 103 -0.82 9.75 1.52
N ARG A 104 -1.87 9.57 0.70
CA ARG A 104 -3.23 9.30 1.19
C ARG A 104 -3.29 8.02 2.01
N MET A 105 -2.73 6.93 1.50
CA MET A 105 -2.75 5.61 2.15
C MET A 105 -1.97 5.61 3.48
N ALA A 106 -0.77 6.20 3.50
CA ALA A 106 -0.02 6.36 4.75
C ALA A 106 -0.81 7.22 5.76
N GLY A 107 -1.44 8.29 5.28
CA GLY A 107 -2.25 9.20 6.11
C GLY A 107 -3.47 8.55 6.75
N VAL A 108 -4.22 7.70 6.04
CA VAL A 108 -5.41 7.03 6.61
C VAL A 108 -5.05 5.97 7.65
N VAL A 109 -3.86 5.38 7.57
CA VAL A 109 -3.38 4.39 8.55
C VAL A 109 -2.80 5.05 9.80
N THR A 110 -2.06 6.15 9.63
CA THR A 110 -1.39 6.82 10.75
C THR A 110 -2.39 7.33 11.79
N GLY A 111 -2.29 6.80 13.01
CA GLY A 111 -3.17 7.15 14.13
C GLY A 111 -4.52 6.45 14.15
N ALA A 112 -4.86 5.64 13.14
CA ALA A 112 -6.09 4.84 13.14
C ALA A 112 -6.07 3.73 14.20
N VAL A 113 -4.87 3.22 14.50
CA VAL A 113 -4.59 2.35 15.64
C VAL A 113 -3.59 3.08 16.53
N THR A 114 -3.86 3.14 17.83
CA THR A 114 -3.00 3.84 18.80
C THR A 114 -1.56 3.35 18.69
N GLY A 115 -0.62 4.28 18.47
CA GLY A 115 0.81 3.97 18.38
C GLY A 115 1.30 3.43 17.02
N LEU A 116 0.39 3.29 16.05
CA LEU A 116 0.70 2.88 14.68
C LEU A 116 0.84 4.09 13.76
N ILE A 117 1.93 4.13 13.00
CA ILE A 117 2.15 5.08 11.90
C ILE A 117 2.47 4.30 10.63
N ALA A 118 2.29 4.92 9.47
CA ALA A 118 2.67 4.36 8.19
C ALA A 118 3.58 5.30 7.38
N CYS A 119 4.34 4.72 6.47
CA CYS A 119 5.15 5.41 5.49
C CYS A 119 5.15 4.59 4.19
N ALA A 120 5.68 5.14 3.10
CA ALA A 120 5.60 4.49 1.79
C ALA A 120 6.87 4.64 0.96
N GLY A 121 7.23 3.57 0.27
CA GLY A 121 8.18 3.57 -0.83
C GLY A 121 7.46 3.42 -2.17
N VAL A 122 7.88 4.15 -3.19
CA VAL A 122 7.25 4.15 -4.52
C VAL A 122 8.29 3.83 -5.59
N ALA A 123 7.94 2.92 -6.50
CA ALA A 123 8.71 2.64 -7.71
C ALA A 123 7.78 2.60 -8.93
N THR A 124 8.12 3.37 -9.95
CA THR A 124 7.42 3.33 -11.24
C THR A 124 7.77 2.05 -12.01
N LEU A 125 6.77 1.45 -12.65
CA LEU A 125 6.97 0.32 -13.55
C LEU A 125 7.50 0.86 -14.88
N GLU A 126 8.70 0.44 -15.26
CA GLU A 126 9.37 0.88 -16.49
C GLU A 126 9.59 -0.30 -17.44
N PRO A 127 9.51 -0.10 -18.76
CA PRO A 127 9.80 -1.15 -19.74
C PRO A 127 11.18 -1.80 -19.52
N GLY A 128 11.19 -3.13 -19.51
CA GLY A 128 12.39 -3.95 -19.33
C GLY A 128 12.87 -4.12 -17.87
N LEU A 129 12.13 -3.62 -16.88
CA LEU A 129 12.35 -4.04 -15.50
C LEU A 129 11.75 -5.43 -15.27
N THR A 130 12.29 -6.14 -14.29
CA THR A 130 11.66 -7.34 -13.73
C THR A 130 10.79 -6.92 -12.54
N ALA A 131 9.80 -7.73 -12.19
CA ALA A 131 8.99 -7.49 -11.01
C ALA A 131 9.85 -7.44 -9.72
N HIS A 132 10.88 -8.30 -9.62
CA HIS A 132 11.85 -8.26 -8.53
C HIS A 132 12.59 -6.93 -8.42
N GLU A 133 13.00 -6.31 -9.54
CA GLU A 133 13.69 -5.02 -9.48
C GLU A 133 12.75 -3.87 -9.12
N VAL A 134 11.49 -3.91 -9.57
CA VAL A 134 10.46 -2.94 -9.15
C VAL A 134 10.22 -3.03 -7.63
N GLU A 135 10.01 -4.23 -7.12
CA GLU A 135 9.83 -4.51 -5.70
C GLU A 135 11.04 -4.07 -4.87
N ARG A 136 12.26 -4.47 -5.28
CA ARG A 136 13.50 -4.02 -4.64
C ARG A 136 13.61 -2.51 -4.54
N ARG A 137 13.30 -1.77 -5.61
CA ARG A 137 13.33 -0.29 -5.64
C ARG A 137 12.31 0.32 -4.69
N ALA A 138 11.09 -0.23 -4.64
CA ALA A 138 10.04 0.26 -3.76
C ALA A 138 10.39 0.02 -2.29
N VAL A 139 10.89 -1.18 -1.94
CA VAL A 139 11.33 -1.53 -0.57
C VAL A 139 12.53 -0.68 -0.14
N LEU A 140 13.50 -0.44 -1.02
CA LEU A 140 14.62 0.48 -0.75
C LEU A 140 14.13 1.90 -0.42
N CYS A 141 13.13 2.38 -1.14
CA CYS A 141 12.54 3.69 -0.86
C CYS A 141 11.72 3.67 0.43
N LEU A 142 11.04 2.57 0.74
CA LEU A 142 10.33 2.41 1.99
C LEU A 142 11.30 2.49 3.18
N ASP A 143 12.45 1.83 3.11
CA ASP A 143 13.48 1.94 4.15
C ASP A 143 13.94 3.40 4.34
N ALA A 144 14.19 4.13 3.24
CA ALA A 144 14.48 5.56 3.32
C ALA A 144 13.31 6.38 3.92
N ALA A 145 12.06 6.01 3.65
CA ALA A 145 10.88 6.64 4.22
C ALA A 145 10.77 6.39 5.74
N ARG A 146 11.09 5.16 6.19
CA ARG A 146 11.10 4.80 7.62
C ARG A 146 12.05 5.68 8.43
N HIS A 147 13.19 6.05 7.86
CA HIS A 147 14.15 6.97 8.48
C HIS A 147 13.62 8.42 8.59
N ARG A 148 12.69 8.83 7.73
CA ARG A 148 12.06 10.16 7.76
C ARG A 148 10.87 10.22 8.72
N GLY A 149 10.26 9.08 9.03
CA GLY A 149 9.21 8.94 10.04
C GLY A 149 7.79 8.92 9.47
N ALA A 150 6.82 9.31 10.30
CA ALA A 150 5.39 9.16 10.01
C ALA A 150 4.98 9.90 8.72
N ASN A 151 4.14 9.25 7.91
CA ASN A 151 3.59 9.75 6.65
C ASN A 151 4.64 10.11 5.59
N ALA A 152 5.91 9.70 5.78
CA ALA A 152 6.93 9.92 4.76
C ALA A 152 6.64 9.07 3.53
N VAL A 153 6.79 9.68 2.36
CA VAL A 153 6.78 9.01 1.05
C VAL A 153 8.12 9.26 0.38
N VAL A 154 8.71 8.21 -0.18
CA VAL A 154 9.94 8.30 -0.97
C VAL A 154 9.70 7.60 -2.30
N HIS A 155 9.94 8.33 -3.39
CA HIS A 155 9.89 7.79 -4.75
C HIS A 155 11.32 7.47 -5.21
N TYR A 156 11.49 6.30 -5.81
CA TYR A 156 12.73 5.92 -6.48
C TYR A 156 13.05 6.87 -7.63
N ALA A 157 14.22 7.50 -7.58
CA ALA A 157 14.69 8.45 -8.60
C ALA A 157 16.05 8.06 -9.20
N GLY A 158 16.45 6.78 -9.09
CA GLY A 158 17.71 6.30 -9.65
C GLY A 158 17.63 6.20 -11.17
N THR A 159 18.67 6.68 -11.87
CA THR A 159 18.83 6.46 -13.31
C THR A 159 19.32 5.04 -13.57
N ARG A 160 18.76 4.40 -14.61
CA ARG A 160 19.16 3.08 -15.09
C ARG A 160 20.61 3.06 -15.60
#